data_AF-A0AAW0HQW6-F1
#
_entry.id   AF-A0AAW0HQW6-F1
#
_cell.length_a   1.000
_cell.length_b   1.000
_cell.length_c   1.000
_cell.angle_alpha   90.00
_cell.angle_beta   90.00
_cell.angle_gamma   90.00
#
_symmetry.space_group_name_H-M   'P 1'
#
loop_
_entity.id
_entity.type
_entity.pdbx_description
1 polymer ?
#
loop_
_entity_poly.entity_id
_entity_poly.type
_entity_poly.pdbx_seq_one_letter_code
_entity_poly.pdbx_strand_id
1 'polypeptide(L)'
;MTLLPTAFLLPHCPPASELTPPPLCRLSWNLLGDEVAAELAQVLPQMGQLKKVDLEKNQITACGAQLLAQGLVQGSRVPIIRLWNNPIPAEVAQRLQSLEPRLDFAFFDQQSQAL
;
A
#
# COMPACT_ATOMS: atom_id res chain seq x y z
N MET A 1 -21.59 30.39 35.91
CA MET A 1 -21.23 31.48 34.98
C MET A 1 -20.54 30.85 33.78
N THR A 2 -21.32 30.57 32.75
CA THR A 2 -20.88 30.16 31.42
C THR A 2 -20.11 31.30 30.77
N LEU A 3 -18.96 31.03 30.16
CA LEU A 3 -18.39 31.85 29.08
C LEU A 3 -17.41 30.99 28.27
N LEU A 4 -17.94 30.33 27.24
CA LEU A 4 -17.23 30.17 25.97
C LEU A 4 -17.30 31.51 25.22
N PRO A 5 -16.25 31.85 24.47
CA PRO A 5 -16.47 32.28 23.10
C PRO A 5 -15.55 31.49 22.15
N THR A 6 -16.12 30.62 21.31
CA THR A 6 -16.28 30.91 19.87
C THR A 6 -15.00 31.42 19.20
N ALA A 7 -14.07 30.51 18.92
CA ALA A 7 -13.12 30.68 17.83
C ALA A 7 -13.71 30.03 16.58
N PHE A 8 -14.31 30.89 15.76
CA PHE A 8 -14.42 30.85 14.31
C PHE A 8 -14.23 29.49 13.60
N LEU A 9 -15.31 29.05 12.95
CA LEU A 9 -15.30 28.08 11.87
C LEU A 9 -14.27 28.47 10.79
N LEU A 10 -13.25 27.64 10.59
CA LEU A 10 -12.76 27.33 9.24
C LEU A 10 -13.47 26.06 8.82
N PRO A 11 -14.25 26.04 7.72
CA PRO A 11 -15.19 24.95 7.46
C PRO A 11 -14.56 23.63 6.99
N HIS A 12 -13.23 23.47 6.95
CA HIS A 12 -12.58 22.22 6.47
C HIS A 12 -11.20 21.98 7.12
N CYS A 13 -11.08 22.10 8.45
CA CYS A 13 -9.95 21.49 9.15
C CYS A 13 -10.39 20.13 9.69
N PRO A 14 -9.94 19.00 9.13
CA PRO A 14 -10.22 17.71 9.74
C PRO A 14 -9.64 17.67 11.16
N PRO A 15 -10.32 17.04 12.12
CA PRO A 15 -9.85 16.96 13.50
C PRO A 15 -8.46 16.33 13.54
N ALA A 16 -7.59 16.72 14.47
CA ALA A 16 -6.20 16.26 14.56
C ALA A 16 -6.03 14.71 14.61
N SER A 17 -7.11 13.97 14.88
CA SER A 17 -7.21 12.51 14.78
C SER A 17 -7.10 11.97 13.34
N GLU A 18 -7.44 12.78 12.34
CA GLU A 18 -7.30 12.49 10.89
C GLU A 18 -5.96 12.95 10.31
N LEU A 19 -5.13 13.66 11.09
CA LEU A 19 -3.78 14.06 10.70
C LEU A 19 -2.74 12.93 10.88
N THR A 20 -3.18 11.77 11.39
CA THR A 20 -2.33 10.59 11.48
C THR A 20 -2.15 10.04 10.07
N PRO A 21 -0.91 9.91 9.56
CA PRO A 21 -0.69 9.36 8.22
C PRO A 21 -1.33 7.97 8.14
N PRO A 22 -1.95 7.63 7.00
CA PRO A 22 -2.62 6.34 6.84
C PRO A 22 -1.66 5.19 7.18
N PRO A 23 -2.12 4.08 7.78
CA PRO A 23 -1.26 2.98 8.16
C PRO A 23 -0.51 2.43 6.93
N LEU A 24 0.81 2.55 6.97
CA LEU A 24 1.74 2.17 5.90
C LEU A 24 2.77 1.18 6.47
N CYS A 25 2.83 -0.02 5.90
CA CYS A 25 3.92 -0.97 6.19
C CYS A 25 5.09 -0.69 5.26
N ARG A 26 6.18 -0.11 5.81
CA ARG A 26 7.45 0.09 5.08
C ARG A 26 8.38 -1.09 5.33
N LEU A 27 8.56 -1.91 4.30
CA LEU A 27 9.45 -3.06 4.26
C LEU A 27 10.47 -2.94 3.10
N SER A 28 10.62 -1.73 2.58
CA SER A 28 11.58 -1.35 1.54
C SER A 28 13.03 -1.62 1.97
N TRP A 29 13.89 -2.06 1.04
CA TRP A 29 15.34 -2.24 1.27
C TRP A 29 15.73 -3.29 2.33
N ASN A 30 14.99 -4.39 2.44
CA ASN A 30 15.24 -5.43 3.45
C ASN A 30 15.68 -6.78 2.87
N LEU A 31 16.10 -6.84 1.60
CA LEU A 31 16.50 -8.07 0.90
C LEU A 31 15.43 -9.18 0.96
N LEU A 32 14.16 -8.82 1.09
CA LEU A 32 13.06 -9.77 1.27
C LEU A 32 12.85 -10.58 -0.01
N GLY A 33 12.73 -11.90 0.14
CA GLY A 33 12.48 -12.83 -0.96
C GLY A 33 11.00 -13.16 -1.14
N ASP A 34 10.74 -14.17 -1.96
CA ASP A 34 9.39 -14.67 -2.25
C ASP A 34 8.70 -15.27 -1.01
N GLU A 35 9.46 -15.74 -0.03
CA GLU A 35 8.93 -16.29 1.23
C GLU A 35 8.14 -15.24 2.00
N VAL A 36 8.67 -14.02 2.08
CA VAL A 36 8.02 -12.91 2.77
C VAL A 36 6.79 -12.44 1.99
N ALA A 37 6.87 -12.46 0.65
CA ALA A 37 5.72 -12.18 -0.19
C ALA A 37 4.58 -13.21 0.01
N ALA A 38 4.93 -14.49 0.21
CA ALA A 38 3.99 -15.57 0.51
C ALA A 38 3.33 -15.40 1.89
N GLU A 39 4.11 -15.05 2.91
CA GLU A 39 3.57 -14.75 4.24
C GLU A 39 2.64 -13.55 4.19
N LEU A 40 3.09 -12.44 3.58
CA LEU A 40 2.28 -11.25 3.38
C LEU A 40 0.97 -11.56 2.67
N ALA A 41 0.99 -12.36 1.61
CA ALA A 41 -0.22 -12.79 0.90
C ALA A 41 -1.27 -13.44 1.82
N GLN A 42 -0.84 -14.22 2.81
CA GLN A 42 -1.72 -14.89 3.76
C GLN A 42 -2.27 -13.95 4.84
N VAL A 43 -1.49 -12.95 5.27
CA VAL A 43 -1.91 -12.02 6.33
C VAL A 43 -2.64 -10.79 5.78
N LEU A 44 -2.46 -10.44 4.51
CA LEU A 44 -3.11 -9.31 3.83
C LEU A 44 -4.64 -9.25 4.00
N PRO A 45 -5.40 -10.36 4.00
CA PRO A 45 -6.85 -10.34 4.27
C PRO A 45 -7.21 -9.92 5.70
N GLN A 46 -6.33 -10.18 6.67
CA GLN A 46 -6.53 -9.84 8.08
C GLN A 46 -6.15 -8.37 8.36
N MET A 47 -5.36 -7.76 7.48
CA MET A 47 -4.82 -6.40 7.63
C MET A 47 -5.80 -5.31 7.14
N GLY A 48 -7.01 -5.26 7.71
CA GLY A 48 -8.09 -4.39 7.24
C GLY A 48 -7.89 -2.88 7.40
N GLN A 49 -6.89 -2.44 8.18
CA GLN A 49 -6.57 -1.02 8.39
C GLN A 49 -5.42 -0.51 7.51
N LEU A 50 -4.68 -1.40 6.85
CA LEU A 50 -3.52 -1.02 6.05
C LEU A 50 -3.94 -0.36 4.75
N LYS A 51 -3.35 0.81 4.51
CA LYS A 51 -3.63 1.64 3.33
C LYS A 51 -2.54 1.52 2.29
N LYS A 52 -1.35 1.05 2.64
CA LYS A 52 -0.27 0.86 1.68
C LYS A 52 0.77 -0.11 2.24
N VAL A 53 1.34 -0.92 1.37
CA VAL A 53 2.49 -1.79 1.69
C VAL A 53 3.61 -1.43 0.72
N ASP A 54 4.79 -1.16 1.27
CA ASP A 54 5.95 -0.77 0.50
C ASP A 54 7.03 -1.87 0.58
N LEU A 55 7.20 -2.59 -0.54
CA LEU A 55 8.18 -3.66 -0.70
C LEU A 55 9.21 -3.30 -1.77
N GLU A 56 9.39 -2.01 -2.06
CA GLU A 56 10.40 -1.58 -3.03
C GLU A 56 11.81 -2.07 -2.68
N LYS A 57 12.64 -2.26 -3.70
CA LYS A 57 14.08 -2.56 -3.52
C LYS A 57 14.35 -3.79 -2.65
N ASN A 58 13.59 -4.86 -2.89
CA ASN A 58 13.79 -6.17 -2.29
C ASN A 58 14.22 -7.19 -3.36
N GLN A 59 14.19 -8.48 -3.02
CA GLN A 59 14.51 -9.59 -3.91
C GLN A 59 13.26 -10.41 -4.29
N ILE A 60 12.09 -9.77 -4.33
CA ILE A 60 10.83 -10.42 -4.71
C ILE A 60 10.85 -10.71 -6.21
N THR A 61 10.62 -11.95 -6.60
CA THR A 61 10.59 -12.35 -8.00
C THR A 61 9.16 -12.35 -8.55
N ALA A 62 9.02 -12.78 -9.80
CA ALA A 62 7.72 -13.07 -10.41
C ALA A 62 6.84 -14.00 -9.55
N CYS A 63 7.44 -14.95 -8.81
CA CYS A 63 6.73 -15.89 -7.96
C CYS A 63 6.08 -15.17 -6.77
N GLY A 64 6.85 -14.40 -5.99
CA GLY A 64 6.33 -13.66 -4.86
C GLY A 64 5.30 -12.60 -5.28
N ALA A 65 5.50 -11.93 -6.41
CA ALA A 65 4.53 -10.99 -6.95
C ALA A 65 3.18 -11.65 -7.32
N GLN A 66 3.20 -12.88 -7.84
CA GLN A 66 2.00 -13.68 -8.10
C GLN A 66 1.29 -14.07 -6.80
N LEU A 67 2.04 -14.45 -5.76
CA LEU A 67 1.46 -14.78 -4.46
C LEU A 67 0.78 -13.57 -3.83
N LEU A 68 1.40 -12.39 -3.91
CA LEU A 68 0.79 -11.13 -3.46
C LEU A 68 -0.51 -10.83 -4.22
N ALA A 69 -0.53 -11.01 -5.55
CA ALA A 69 -1.75 -10.86 -6.34
C ALA A 69 -2.87 -11.80 -5.86
N GLN A 70 -2.54 -13.07 -5.57
CA GLN A 70 -3.51 -14.05 -5.06
C GLN A 70 -4.03 -13.65 -3.68
N GLY A 71 -3.16 -13.22 -2.76
CA GLY A 71 -3.57 -12.75 -1.43
C GLY A 71 -4.46 -11.51 -1.48
N LEU A 72 -4.22 -10.63 -2.45
CA LEU A 72 -5.06 -9.47 -2.72
C LEU A 72 -6.48 -9.87 -3.17
N VAL A 73 -6.62 -10.87 -4.04
CA VAL A 73 -7.91 -11.40 -4.52
C VAL A 73 -8.68 -12.10 -3.40
N GLN A 74 -8.00 -12.73 -2.44
CA GLN A 74 -8.62 -13.47 -1.33
C GLN A 74 -9.28 -12.59 -0.24
N GLY A 75 -9.38 -11.28 -0.44
CA GLY A 75 -10.16 -10.38 0.43
C GLY A 75 -9.35 -9.29 1.12
N SER A 76 -8.12 -9.01 0.68
CA SER A 76 -7.37 -7.88 1.21
C SER A 76 -8.06 -6.55 0.85
N ARG A 77 -8.15 -5.66 1.84
CA ARG A 77 -8.58 -4.27 1.67
C ARG A 77 -7.43 -3.30 1.42
N VAL A 78 -6.19 -3.82 1.35
CA VAL A 78 -5.03 -2.99 1.03
C VAL A 78 -5.19 -2.45 -0.38
N PRO A 79 -5.17 -1.12 -0.58
CA PRO A 79 -5.41 -0.53 -1.88
C PRO A 79 -4.15 -0.49 -2.76
N ILE A 80 -2.94 -0.48 -2.19
CA ILE A 80 -1.69 -0.36 -2.95
C ILE A 80 -0.55 -1.18 -2.31
N ILE A 81 0.15 -1.99 -3.12
CA ILE A 81 1.40 -2.68 -2.77
C ILE A 81 2.49 -2.28 -3.76
N ARG A 82 3.57 -1.66 -3.30
CA ARG A 82 4.70 -1.28 -4.15
C ARG A 82 5.71 -2.39 -4.30
N LEU A 83 6.09 -2.66 -5.54
CA LEU A 83 7.05 -3.71 -5.92
C LEU A 83 8.16 -3.21 -6.85
N TRP A 84 8.27 -1.89 -7.09
CA TRP A 84 9.30 -1.35 -7.99
C TRP A 84 10.72 -1.68 -7.49
N ASN A 85 11.66 -1.82 -8.44
CA ASN A 85 13.05 -2.23 -8.19
C ASN A 85 13.19 -3.57 -7.43
N ASN A 86 12.32 -4.52 -7.74
CA ASN A 86 12.49 -5.94 -7.43
C ASN A 86 12.84 -6.71 -8.72
N PRO A 87 13.46 -7.91 -8.64
CA PRO A 87 13.82 -8.74 -9.80
C PRO A 87 12.60 -9.41 -10.48
N ILE A 88 11.65 -8.59 -10.93
CA ILE A 88 10.42 -9.00 -11.61
C ILE A 88 10.56 -8.66 -13.10
N PRO A 89 10.46 -9.64 -14.02
CA PRO A 89 10.50 -9.38 -15.46
C PRO A 89 9.40 -8.41 -15.89
N ALA A 90 9.72 -7.49 -16.80
CA ALA A 90 8.80 -6.44 -17.22
C ALA A 90 7.50 -6.99 -17.82
N GLU A 91 7.56 -8.10 -18.57
CA GLU A 91 6.36 -8.74 -19.14
C GLU A 91 5.44 -9.28 -18.05
N VAL A 92 6.03 -9.81 -16.96
CA VAL A 92 5.28 -10.33 -15.81
C VAL A 92 4.68 -9.16 -15.01
N ALA A 93 5.45 -8.11 -14.77
CA ALA A 93 4.97 -6.90 -14.08
C ALA A 93 3.77 -6.29 -14.80
N GLN A 94 3.84 -6.10 -16.11
CA GLN A 94 2.73 -5.56 -16.92
C GLN A 94 1.48 -6.47 -16.88
N ARG A 95 1.69 -7.79 -16.98
CA ARG A 95 0.59 -8.75 -16.90
C ARG A 95 -0.07 -8.75 -15.52
N LEU A 96 0.72 -8.74 -14.46
CA LEU A 96 0.22 -8.70 -13.08
C LEU A 96 -0.49 -7.38 -12.77
N GLN A 97 0.07 -6.25 -13.19
CA GLN A 97 -0.55 -4.93 -13.05
C GLN A 97 -1.93 -4.87 -13.73
N SER A 98 -2.08 -5.54 -14.88
CA SER A 98 -3.35 -5.61 -15.61
C SER A 98 -4.39 -6.50 -14.91
N LEU A 99 -3.93 -7.53 -14.20
CA LEU A 99 -4.80 -8.44 -13.45
C LEU A 99 -5.16 -7.90 -12.06
N GLU A 100 -4.21 -7.23 -11.42
CA GLU A 100 -4.33 -6.69 -10.07
C GLU A 100 -3.75 -5.26 -10.05
N PRO A 101 -4.58 -4.24 -10.33
CA PRO A 101 -4.13 -2.85 -10.45
C PRO A 101 -3.59 -2.26 -9.14
N ARG A 102 -3.82 -2.95 -8.01
CA ARG A 102 -3.29 -2.55 -6.70
C ARG A 102 -1.80 -2.87 -6.52
N LEU A 103 -1.22 -3.76 -7.33
CA LEU A 103 0.23 -3.93 -7.38
C LEU A 103 0.83 -2.77 -8.15
N ASP A 104 1.76 -2.02 -7.58
CA ASP A 104 2.40 -0.86 -8.20
C ASP A 104 3.87 -1.18 -8.50
N PHE A 105 4.20 -1.32 -9.79
CA PHE A 105 5.57 -1.56 -10.25
C PHE A 105 6.27 -0.28 -10.70
N ALA A 106 5.61 0.88 -10.66
CA ALA A 106 6.16 2.14 -11.12
C ALA A 106 6.99 2.82 -10.03
N PHE A 107 8.02 3.56 -10.45
CA PHE A 107 8.89 4.32 -9.56
C PHE A 107 8.22 5.59 -8.98
N PHE A 108 7.17 6.11 -9.62
CA PHE A 108 6.56 7.38 -9.24
C PHE A 108 5.17 7.20 -8.62
N ASP A 109 4.98 7.73 -7.39
CA ASP A 109 3.68 8.20 -6.92
C ASP A 109 3.26 9.35 -7.84
N GLN A 110 2.28 9.14 -8.74
CA GLN A 110 1.37 10.25 -8.97
C GLN A 110 0.61 10.42 -7.66
N GLN A 111 1.12 11.30 -6.80
CA GLN A 111 0.28 12.06 -5.89
C GLN A 111 -0.66 12.90 -6.77
N SER A 112 -1.65 12.27 -7.40
CA SER A 112 -2.88 12.99 -7.72
C SER A 112 -3.57 13.20 -6.38
N GLN A 113 -3.25 14.34 -5.75
CA GLN A 113 -4.22 14.99 -4.90
C GLN A 113 -5.47 15.15 -5.76
N ALA A 114 -6.43 14.24 -5.57
CA ALA A 114 -7.76 14.42 -6.09
C ALA A 114 -8.41 15.50 -5.23
N LEU A 115 -8.49 16.69 -5.84
CA LEU A 115 -9.39 17.83 -5.57
C LEU A 115 -9.30 18.51 -4.21
#